data_AF-A0A2D5G6P8-F1
#
_entry.id   AF-A0A2D5G6P8-F1
#
_cell.length_a   1.000
_cell.length_b   1.000
_cell.length_c   1.000
_cell.angle_alpha   90.00
_cell.angle_beta   90.00
_cell.angle_gamma   90.00
#
_symmetry.space_group_name_H-M   'P 1'
#
loop_
_entity.id
_entity.type
_entity.pdbx_description
1 polymer ?
#
loop_
_entity_poly.entity_id
_entity_poly.type
_entity_poly.pdbx_seq_one_letter_code
_entity_poly.pdbx_strand_id
1 'polypeptide(L)'
;FHVKDAEFNPTGRQGVYGGYQSWVNRAGRFRSLGDGQVDFPGIFSKMAQYDFPGWAVLEWECCLKHPEKGAAEGAPFIQRHIIEVTEKAFDDFADAGTDEAANRRMLGLI
;
A
#
# COMPACT_ATOMS: atom_id res chain seq x y z
N PHE A 1 -10.27 -0.02 3.53
CA PHE A 1 -9.96 -1.24 2.76
C PHE A 1 -9.39 -2.31 3.68
N HIS A 2 -9.42 -3.57 3.27
CA HIS A 2 -8.83 -4.66 4.05
C HIS A 2 -7.43 -4.96 3.54
N VAL A 3 -6.47 -5.05 4.45
CA VAL A 3 -5.10 -5.42 4.19
C VAL A 3 -4.98 -6.91 4.48
N LYS A 4 -4.86 -7.70 3.42
CA LYS A 4 -4.74 -9.16 3.45
C LYS A 4 -3.64 -9.58 2.50
N ASP A 5 -2.79 -10.50 2.94
CA ASP A 5 -1.70 -11.02 2.12
C ASP A 5 -2.00 -12.46 1.69
N ALA A 6 -1.43 -12.80 0.54
CA ALA A 6 -1.53 -14.13 -0.03
C ALA A 6 -0.31 -14.42 -0.88
N GLU A 7 -0.02 -15.69 -1.05
CA GLU A 7 0.96 -16.18 -2.00
C GLU A 7 0.29 -17.17 -2.96
N PHE A 8 0.89 -17.29 -4.14
CA PHE A 8 0.47 -18.23 -5.15
C PHE A 8 1.66 -19.08 -5.62
N ASN A 9 1.62 -20.36 -5.26
CA ASN A 9 2.64 -21.37 -5.58
C ASN A 9 2.01 -22.51 -6.39
N PRO A 10 1.76 -22.32 -7.70
CA PRO A 10 1.04 -23.28 -8.51
C PRO A 10 1.84 -24.54 -8.83
N THR A 11 1.13 -25.63 -9.09
CA THR A 11 1.67 -26.81 -9.77
C THR A 11 0.74 -27.22 -10.89
N GLY A 12 1.22 -27.99 -11.87
CA GLY A 12 0.38 -28.52 -12.94
C GLY A 12 -0.67 -29.55 -12.49
N ARG A 13 -0.77 -29.85 -11.19
CA ARG A 13 -1.65 -30.88 -10.62
C ARG A 13 -2.78 -30.32 -9.75
N GLN A 14 -2.89 -29.00 -9.62
CA GLN A 14 -3.89 -28.37 -8.76
C GLN A 14 -4.48 -27.10 -9.37
N GLY A 15 -5.78 -26.89 -9.16
CA GLY A 15 -6.41 -25.60 -9.43
C GLY A 15 -6.01 -24.53 -8.40
N VAL A 16 -6.39 -23.28 -8.64
CA VAL A 16 -5.99 -22.11 -7.82
C VAL A 16 -6.24 -22.31 -6.32
N TYR A 17 -7.42 -22.83 -5.96
CA TYR A 17 -7.79 -23.08 -4.57
C TYR A 17 -7.49 -24.50 -4.06
N GLY A 18 -6.84 -25.35 -4.86
CA GLY A 18 -6.47 -26.72 -4.44
C GLY A 18 -7.65 -27.67 -4.15
N GLY A 19 -8.89 -27.30 -4.49
CA GLY A 19 -10.08 -28.11 -4.22
C GLY A 19 -10.32 -28.30 -2.71
N TYR A 20 -10.54 -29.54 -2.29
CA TYR A 20 -10.76 -29.91 -0.88
C TYR A 20 -9.47 -30.10 -0.07
N GLN A 21 -8.31 -29.71 -0.61
CA GLN A 21 -7.06 -29.78 0.15
C GLN A 21 -7.06 -28.83 1.35
N SER A 22 -6.27 -29.21 2.36
CA SER A 22 -5.94 -28.35 3.49
C SER A 22 -5.26 -27.07 3.03
N TRP A 23 -5.45 -25.98 3.77
CA TRP A 23 -4.94 -24.65 3.40
C TRP A 23 -3.44 -24.62 3.07
N VAL A 24 -2.63 -25.39 3.80
CA VAL A 24 -1.17 -25.45 3.61
C VAL A 24 -0.78 -25.98 2.22
N ASN A 25 -1.61 -26.86 1.64
CA ASN A 25 -1.32 -27.55 0.39
C ASN A 25 -1.95 -26.89 -0.85
N ARG A 26 -2.74 -25.81 -0.67
CA ARG A 26 -3.34 -25.08 -1.79
C ARG A 26 -2.28 -24.27 -2.54
N ALA A 27 -2.50 -24.07 -3.84
CA ALA A 27 -1.66 -23.16 -4.63
C ALA A 27 -1.78 -21.72 -4.12
N GLY A 28 -3.00 -21.22 -3.95
CA GLY A 28 -3.28 -19.94 -3.30
C GLY A 28 -3.41 -20.10 -1.79
N ARG A 29 -2.59 -19.40 -1.02
CA ARG A 29 -2.59 -19.47 0.45
C ARG A 29 -2.64 -18.08 1.05
N PHE A 30 -3.50 -17.89 2.05
CA PHE A 30 -3.48 -16.67 2.86
C PHE A 30 -2.29 -16.66 3.81
N ARG A 31 -1.67 -15.48 3.92
CA ARG A 31 -0.42 -15.24 4.64
C ARG A 31 -0.58 -14.06 5.58
N SER A 32 0.24 -14.05 6.64
CA SER A 32 0.42 -12.83 7.42
C SER A 32 1.12 -11.76 6.57
N LEU A 33 0.86 -10.49 6.87
CA LEU A 33 1.36 -9.39 6.04
C LEU A 33 2.88 -9.40 5.92
N GLY A 34 3.39 -9.38 4.69
CA GLY A 34 4.81 -9.41 4.39
C GLY A 34 5.40 -10.82 4.17
N ASP A 35 4.62 -11.87 4.45
CA ASP A 35 5.01 -13.27 4.15
C ASP A 35 4.46 -13.74 2.79
N GLY A 36 3.65 -12.94 2.11
CA GLY A 36 3.06 -13.27 0.81
C GLY A 36 3.69 -12.49 -0.35
N GLN A 37 2.88 -12.26 -1.38
CA GLN A 37 3.30 -11.72 -2.67
C GLN A 37 2.57 -10.42 -3.03
N VAL A 38 1.70 -9.90 -2.16
CA VAL A 38 0.95 -8.67 -2.42
C VAL A 38 1.90 -7.46 -2.43
N ASP A 39 1.77 -6.61 -3.46
CA ASP A 39 2.50 -5.34 -3.58
C ASP A 39 1.86 -4.24 -2.70
N PHE A 40 2.18 -4.26 -1.41
CA PHE A 40 1.71 -3.23 -0.48
C PHE A 40 2.24 -1.83 -0.81
N PRO A 41 3.53 -1.61 -1.14
CA PRO A 41 4.01 -0.28 -1.54
C PRO A 41 3.19 0.33 -2.70
N GLY A 42 2.89 -0.46 -3.74
CA GLY A 42 2.06 -0.03 -4.86
C GLY A 42 0.62 0.30 -4.45
N ILE A 43 -0.01 -0.56 -3.63
CA ILE A 43 -1.38 -0.34 -3.14
C ILE A 43 -1.48 0.92 -2.29
N PHE A 44 -0.60 1.11 -1.30
CA PHE A 44 -0.64 2.28 -0.42
C PHE A 44 -0.30 3.57 -1.18
N SER A 45 0.59 3.51 -2.19
CA SER A 45 0.83 4.64 -3.11
C SER A 45 -0.44 5.04 -3.85
N LYS A 46 -1.26 4.06 -4.29
CA LYS A 46 -2.56 4.34 -4.92
C LYS A 46 -3.58 4.91 -3.94
N MET A 47 -3.65 4.39 -2.72
CA MET A 47 -4.55 4.94 -1.70
C MET A 47 -4.22 6.39 -1.37
N ALA A 48 -2.92 6.72 -1.26
CA ALA A 48 -2.45 8.09 -1.08
C ALA A 48 -2.73 8.97 -2.32
N GLN A 49 -2.49 8.46 -3.54
CA GLN A 49 -2.76 9.17 -4.79
C GLN A 49 -4.23 9.63 -4.92
N TYR A 50 -5.16 8.82 -4.42
CA TYR A 50 -6.60 9.08 -4.54
C TYR A 50 -7.21 9.74 -3.30
N ASP A 51 -6.40 10.17 -2.32
CA ASP A 51 -6.86 10.73 -1.04
C ASP A 51 -7.96 9.86 -0.41
N PHE A 52 -7.73 8.54 -0.36
CA PHE A 52 -8.74 7.61 0.11
C PHE A 52 -8.99 7.81 1.62
N PRO A 53 -10.20 8.20 2.07
CA PRO A 53 -10.44 8.65 3.44
C PRO A 53 -10.71 7.50 4.44
N GLY A 54 -10.57 6.24 4.01
CA GLY A 54 -10.96 5.08 4.82
C GLY A 54 -9.79 4.42 5.56
N TRP A 55 -10.14 3.47 6.43
CA TRP A 55 -9.18 2.75 7.28
C TRP A 55 -8.44 1.64 6.52
N ALA A 56 -7.17 1.44 6.86
CA ALA A 56 -6.42 0.23 6.51
C ALA A 56 -6.66 -0.84 7.59
N VAL A 57 -7.64 -1.71 7.39
CA VAL A 57 -8.05 -2.71 8.38
C VAL A 57 -7.25 -4.00 8.16
N LEU A 58 -6.59 -4.49 9.20
CA LEU A 58 -5.93 -5.80 9.16
C LEU A 58 -7.00 -6.91 9.09
N GLU A 59 -7.08 -7.61 7.95
CA GLU A 59 -7.85 -8.86 7.84
C GLU A 59 -6.86 -10.03 7.91
N TRP A 60 -6.61 -10.52 9.12
CA TRP A 60 -5.58 -11.53 9.33
C TRP A 60 -6.08 -12.95 9.07
N GLU A 61 -5.37 -13.69 8.21
CA GLU A 61 -5.53 -15.12 8.02
C GLU A 61 -4.19 -15.71 7.57
N CYS A 62 -3.72 -16.77 8.21
CA CYS A 62 -2.47 -17.42 7.83
C CYS A 62 -2.52 -18.91 8.14
N CYS A 63 -2.20 -19.73 7.14
CA CYS A 63 -2.19 -21.18 7.30
C CYS A 63 -1.00 -21.72 8.12
N LEU A 64 -0.04 -20.87 8.51
CA LEU A 64 1.19 -21.27 9.23
C LEU A 64 1.45 -20.51 10.54
N LYS A 65 1.12 -19.22 10.62
CA LYS A 65 1.50 -18.35 11.74
C LYS A 65 0.40 -18.30 12.80
N HIS A 66 0.76 -18.12 14.07
CA HIS A 66 -0.20 -17.95 15.17
C HIS A 66 -0.91 -16.59 15.08
N PRO A 67 -2.24 -16.49 15.34
CA PRO A 67 -3.01 -15.26 15.20
C PRO A 67 -2.47 -14.09 16.03
N GLU A 68 -2.11 -14.32 17.29
CA GLU A 68 -1.58 -13.24 18.14
C GLU A 68 -0.26 -12.66 17.62
N LYS A 69 0.62 -13.50 17.06
CA LYS A 69 1.87 -13.04 16.46
C LYS A 69 1.60 -12.27 15.18
N GLY A 70 0.69 -12.79 14.37
CA GLY A 70 0.20 -12.13 13.17
C GLY A 70 -0.44 -10.76 13.40
N ALA A 71 -1.22 -10.63 14.47
CA ALA A 71 -1.80 -9.35 14.88
C ALA A 71 -0.71 -8.37 15.38
N ALA A 72 0.22 -8.85 16.22
CA ALA A 72 1.28 -8.04 16.79
C ALA A 72 2.27 -7.49 15.73
N GLU A 73 2.54 -8.25 14.67
CA GLU A 73 3.41 -7.80 13.56
C GLU A 73 2.63 -7.00 12.49
N GLY A 74 1.36 -7.33 12.26
CA GLY A 74 0.55 -6.81 11.17
C GLY A 74 0.17 -5.34 11.34
N ALA A 75 -0.15 -4.90 12.57
CA ALA A 75 -0.47 -3.50 12.83
C ALA A 75 0.74 -2.57 12.57
N PRO A 76 1.95 -2.84 13.10
CA PRO A 76 3.15 -2.09 12.74
C PRO A 76 3.49 -2.15 11.24
N PHE A 77 3.24 -3.29 10.58
CA PHE A 77 3.44 -3.42 9.14
C PHE A 77 2.57 -2.42 8.36
N ILE A 78 1.27 -2.37 8.65
CA ILE A 78 0.35 -1.41 8.02
C ILE A 78 0.80 0.02 8.29
N GLN A 79 1.12 0.34 9.54
CA GLN A 79 1.53 1.70 9.93
C GLN A 79 2.74 2.20 9.11
N ARG A 80 3.73 1.34 8.86
CA ARG A 80 4.90 1.69 8.05
C ARG A 80 4.61 1.93 6.56
N HIS A 81 3.49 1.44 6.05
CA HIS A 81 3.08 1.64 4.66
C HIS A 81 2.16 2.85 4.46
N ILE A 82 1.58 3.38 5.54
CA ILE A 82 0.77 4.60 5.46
C ILE A 82 1.70 5.77 5.07
N ILE A 83 1.33 6.47 4.00
CA ILE A 83 2.07 7.60 3.46
C ILE A 83 1.49 8.88 4.04
N GLU A 84 2.33 9.67 4.70
CA GLU A 84 2.03 11.06 5.00
C GLU A 84 2.14 11.87 3.70
N VAL A 85 1.00 12.34 3.20
CA VAL A 85 0.93 13.07 1.92
C VAL A 85 1.47 14.49 2.07
N THR A 86 2.14 15.00 1.04
CA THR A 86 2.65 16.38 1.04
C THR A 86 1.51 17.39 0.89
N GLU A 87 1.65 18.54 1.55
CA GLU A 87 0.70 19.66 1.45
C GLU A 87 0.83 20.42 0.11
N LYS A 88 1.93 20.23 -0.63
CA LYS A 88 2.27 21.01 -1.82
C LYS A 88 2.47 20.13 -3.04
N ALA A 89 2.12 20.65 -4.21
CA ALA A 89 2.41 19.97 -5.46
C ALA A 89 3.94 19.89 -5.65
N PHE A 90 4.43 18.76 -6.15
CA PHE A 90 5.87 18.54 -6.34
C PHE A 90 6.48 19.54 -7.34
N ASP A 91 5.73 19.91 -8.38
CA ASP A 91 6.17 20.85 -9.41
C ASP A 91 6.01 22.33 -9.00
N ASP A 92 5.51 22.59 -7.79
CA ASP A 92 5.25 23.93 -7.28
C ASP A 92 6.51 24.63 -6.74
N PHE A 93 7.70 24.18 -7.18
CA PHE A 93 8.97 24.83 -6.88
C PHE A 93 9.04 26.29 -7.39
N ALA A 94 8.14 26.65 -8.31
CA ALA A 94 7.99 27.98 -8.86
C ALA A 94 7.04 28.90 -8.08
N ASP A 95 6.36 28.44 -7.01
CA ASP A 95 5.58 29.30 -6.10
C ASP A 95 6.49 30.11 -5.15
N ALA A 96 7.57 30.66 -5.71
CA ALA A 96 8.16 31.86 -5.16
C ALA A 96 7.17 32.97 -5.51
N GLY A 97 6.29 33.31 -4.57
CA GLY A 97 5.19 34.27 -4.74
C GLY A 97 5.55 35.38 -5.72
N THR A 98 4.74 35.52 -6.76
CA THR A 98 5.01 36.44 -7.87
C THR A 98 5.11 37.87 -7.35
N ASP A 99 6.33 38.41 -7.26
CA ASP A 99 6.54 39.84 -7.06
C ASP A 99 6.24 40.53 -8.40
N GLU A 100 5.00 41.01 -8.54
CA GLU A 100 4.56 41.76 -9.72
C GLU A 100 5.49 42.94 -10.03
N ALA A 101 6.06 43.60 -9.02
CA ALA A 101 6.98 44.71 -9.24
C ALA A 101 8.35 44.23 -9.76
N ALA A 102 8.86 43.08 -9.28
CA ALA A 102 10.04 42.44 -9.87
C ALA A 102 9.79 41.97 -11.30
N ASN A 103 8.63 41.36 -11.56
CA ASN A 103 8.24 40.89 -12.90
C ASN A 103 8.09 42.06 -13.89
N ARG A 104 7.45 43.15 -13.47
CA ARG A 104 7.33 44.38 -14.26
C ARG A 104 8.69 44.99 -14.59
N ARG A 105 9.59 45.11 -13.60
CA ARG A 105 10.97 45.57 -13.79
C ARG A 105 11.74 44.69 -14.78
N MET A 106 11.63 43.36 -14.68
CA MET A 106 12.27 42.42 -15.61
C MET A 106 11.73 42.56 -17.04
N LEU A 107 10.44 42.84 -17.20
CA LEU A 107 9.79 43.02 -18.50
C LEU A 107 9.98 44.43 -19.10
N GLY A 108 10.69 45.34 -18.41
CA GLY A 108 10.85 46.73 -18.84
C GLY A 108 9.56 47.56 -18.76
N LEU A 109 8.56 47.05 -18.04
CA LEU A 109 7.32 47.74 -17.76
C LEU A 109 7.52 48.49 -16.44
N ILE A 110 7.62 49.81 -16.52
CA ILE A 110 7.71 50.68 -15.33
C ILE A 110 6.31 50.88 -14.76
#